data_AF-A0A7S2FYR8-F1
#
_entry.id   AF-A0A7S2FYR8-F1
#
_cell.length_a   1.000
_cell.length_b   1.000
_cell.length_c   1.000
_cell.angle_alpha   90.00
_cell.angle_beta   90.00
_cell.angle_gamma   90.00
#
_symmetry.space_group_name_H-M   'P 1'
#
loop_
_entity.id
_entity.type
_entity.pdbx_description
1 polymer ?
#
loop_
_entity_poly.entity_id
_entity_poly.type
_entity_poly.pdbx_seq_one_letter_code
_entity_poly.pdbx_strand_id
1 'polypeptide(L)'
;ESRHGNNRGPPALIECLATFQNAKHIRGNDINASWQDEGHDACRTERTSLSAFMEWCFKDSTQVTPIRIHKLDDKGAISHASAMLVTTAHDGPTPCEALGKN
;
A
#
# COMPACT_ATOMS: atom_id res chain seq x y z
N GLU A 1 -11.87 -0.51 16.70
CA GLU A 1 -10.80 -0.84 15.74
C GLU A 1 -11.40 -0.78 14.34
N SER A 2 -11.06 0.23 13.55
CA SER A 2 -11.55 0.36 12.17
C SER A 2 -10.33 0.48 11.27
N ARG A 3 -9.68 -0.67 11.05
CA ARG A 3 -8.58 -0.80 10.09
C ARG A 3 -9.23 -1.02 8.72
N HIS A 4 -9.14 0.01 7.87
CA HIS A 4 -9.48 -0.01 6.44
C HIS A 4 -10.96 -0.26 6.10
N GLY A 5 -11.70 0.85 5.97
CA GLY A 5 -13.13 0.85 5.65
C GLY A 5 -13.85 1.75 6.64
N ASN A 6 -13.98 3.03 6.31
CA ASN A 6 -14.66 4.02 7.13
C ASN A 6 -16.19 3.82 7.12
N ASN A 7 -16.73 2.61 7.30
CA ASN A 7 -18.16 2.28 7.32
C ASN A 7 -19.02 2.92 6.20
N ARG A 8 -18.41 3.42 5.12
CA ARG A 8 -19.07 4.24 4.08
C ARG A 8 -19.28 3.51 2.77
N GLY A 9 -18.90 2.24 2.68
CA GLY A 9 -19.12 1.43 1.49
C GLY A 9 -18.47 0.05 1.59
N PRO A 10 -18.79 -0.86 0.66
CA PRO A 10 -18.18 -2.17 0.57
C PRO A 10 -16.67 -2.05 0.30
N PRO A 11 -15.85 -2.98 0.80
CA PRO A 11 -14.43 -2.99 0.52
C PRO A 11 -14.16 -3.18 -0.99
N ALA A 12 -12.97 -2.78 -1.42
CA ALA A 12 -12.52 -2.96 -2.80
C ALA A 12 -11.12 -3.55 -2.84
N LEU A 13 -10.88 -4.42 -3.81
CA LEU A 13 -9.55 -4.90 -4.19
C LEU A 13 -9.06 -4.06 -5.36
N ILE A 14 -7.88 -3.44 -5.22
CA ILE A 14 -7.26 -2.66 -6.29
C ILE A 14 -6.09 -3.47 -6.83
N GLU A 15 -6.10 -3.73 -8.14
CA GLU A 15 -4.94 -4.24 -8.86
C GLU A 15 -4.09 -3.04 -9.30
N CYS A 16 -2.79 -3.09 -9.02
CA CYS A 16 -1.84 -2.06 -9.40
C CYS A 16 -0.67 -2.66 -10.20
N LEU A 17 -0.16 -1.88 -11.15
CA LEU A 17 1.16 -2.07 -11.74
C LEU A 17 2.15 -1.22 -10.96
N ALA A 18 3.11 -1.88 -10.30
CA ALA A 18 4.21 -1.21 -9.62
C ALA A 18 5.48 -1.29 -10.47
N THR A 19 6.18 -0.16 -10.63
CA THR A 19 7.45 -0.07 -11.35
C THR A 19 8.54 0.47 -10.45
N PHE A 20 9.63 -0.28 -10.30
CA PHE A 20 10.79 0.08 -9.49
C PHE A 20 12.04 -0.56 -10.08
N GLN A 21 13.22 -0.03 -9.74
CA GLN A 21 14.51 -0.48 -10.26
C GLN A 21 15.34 -1.17 -9.18
N ASN A 22 15.21 -0.76 -7.92
CA ASN A 22 16.06 -1.17 -6.82
C ASN A 22 15.26 -1.33 -5.53
N ALA A 23 14.69 -2.52 -5.31
CA ALA A 23 13.95 -2.84 -4.09
C ALA A 23 14.84 -3.38 -2.97
N LYS A 24 14.65 -2.88 -1.75
CA LYS A 24 15.16 -3.51 -0.52
C LYS A 24 14.15 -4.53 0.00
N HIS A 25 14.63 -5.68 0.48
CA HIS A 25 13.79 -6.68 1.15
C HIS A 25 14.13 -6.75 2.63
N ILE A 26 13.14 -6.56 3.49
CA ILE A 26 13.30 -6.60 4.94
C ILE A 26 12.26 -7.53 5.58
N ARG A 27 12.54 -8.02 6.80
CA ARG A 27 11.65 -8.94 7.53
C ARG A 27 10.71 -8.26 8.52
N GLY A 28 10.85 -6.95 8.72
CA GLY A 28 10.23 -6.21 9.80
C GLY A 28 10.12 -4.72 9.50
N ASN A 29 10.01 -3.89 10.54
CA ASN A 29 9.92 -2.44 10.40
C ASN A 29 11.22 -1.84 9.85
N ASP A 30 11.07 -0.78 9.06
CA ASP A 30 12.14 0.18 8.80
C ASP A 30 11.77 1.52 9.44
N ILE A 31 12.03 1.61 10.75
CA ILE A 31 11.60 2.71 11.64
C ILE A 31 12.19 4.05 11.20
N ASN A 32 13.33 4.04 10.51
CA ASN A 32 14.04 5.25 10.09
C ASN A 32 13.90 5.56 8.59
N ALA A 33 13.03 4.84 7.86
CA ALA A 33 12.96 4.91 6.39
C ALA A 33 14.34 4.75 5.70
N SER A 34 15.24 3.95 6.30
CA SER A 34 16.63 3.79 5.87
C SER A 34 16.76 3.28 4.44
N TRP A 35 15.78 2.54 3.95
CA TRP A 35 15.76 2.04 2.57
C TRP A 35 15.86 3.18 1.53
N GLN A 36 15.27 4.35 1.78
CA GLN A 36 15.36 5.49 0.86
C GLN A 36 16.76 6.11 0.84
N ASP A 37 17.36 6.27 2.03
CA ASP A 37 18.69 6.85 2.22
C ASP A 37 19.80 5.94 1.67
N GLU A 38 19.56 4.63 1.71
CA GLU A 38 20.43 3.60 1.10
C GLU A 38 20.32 3.57 -0.43
N GLY A 39 19.44 4.38 -1.03
CA GLY A 39 19.31 4.50 -2.49
C GLY A 39 18.35 3.51 -3.13
N HIS A 40 17.47 2.89 -2.35
CA HIS A 40 16.38 2.07 -2.88
C HIS A 40 15.17 2.94 -3.27
N ASP A 41 14.46 2.53 -4.32
CA ASP A 41 13.24 3.19 -4.82
C ASP A 41 11.97 2.41 -4.47
N ALA A 42 12.11 1.23 -3.87
CA ALA A 42 11.04 0.46 -3.27
C ALA A 42 11.53 -0.36 -2.07
N CYS A 43 10.61 -0.77 -1.21
CA CYS A 43 10.88 -1.69 -0.12
C CYS A 43 9.74 -2.71 0.01
N ARG A 44 10.09 -3.98 0.16
CA ARG A 44 9.17 -5.07 0.50
C ARG A 44 9.45 -5.53 1.92
N THR A 45 8.43 -5.53 2.76
CA THR A 45 8.51 -6.09 4.11
C THR A 45 7.59 -7.28 4.29
N GLU A 46 8.01 -8.30 5.03
CA GLU A 46 7.18 -9.46 5.36
C GLU A 46 6.10 -9.15 6.41
N ARG A 47 6.37 -8.17 7.28
CA ARG A 47 5.49 -7.73 8.37
C ARG A 47 5.95 -6.39 8.91
N THR A 48 5.03 -5.66 9.50
CA THR A 48 5.29 -4.43 10.25
C THR A 48 4.73 -4.54 11.66
N SER A 49 5.00 -3.55 12.51
CA SER A 49 4.34 -3.40 13.82
C SER A 49 2.83 -3.22 13.68
N LEU A 50 2.34 -2.83 12.50
CA LEU A 50 0.93 -2.54 12.23
C LEU A 50 0.24 -3.63 11.41
N SER A 51 1.00 -4.44 10.67
CA SER A 51 0.47 -5.50 9.81
C SER A 51 1.29 -6.80 9.94
N ALA A 52 0.59 -7.91 10.15
CA ALA A 52 1.21 -9.23 10.10
C ALA A 52 1.41 -9.74 8.65
N PHE A 53 0.99 -8.95 7.66
CA PHE A 53 1.05 -9.31 6.25
C PHE A 53 2.16 -8.56 5.53
N MET A 54 2.53 -9.10 4.37
CA MET A 54 3.54 -8.53 3.49
C MET A 54 3.05 -7.19 2.92
N GLU A 55 3.92 -6.19 2.94
CA GLU A 55 3.64 -4.83 2.47
C GLU A 55 4.73 -4.33 1.52
N TRP A 56 4.33 -3.43 0.62
CA TRP A 56 5.22 -2.70 -0.27
C TRP A 56 5.18 -1.21 0.03
N CYS A 57 6.35 -0.59 0.05
CA CYS A 57 6.55 0.85 0.13
C CYS A 57 7.24 1.31 -1.16
N PHE A 58 6.81 2.44 -1.72
CA PHE A 58 7.38 3.04 -2.93
C PHE A 58 7.83 4.45 -2.63
N LYS A 59 8.92 4.89 -3.26
CA LYS A 59 9.53 6.21 -2.99
C LYS A 59 8.71 7.34 -3.58
N ASP A 60 8.12 7.10 -4.74
CA ASP A 60 7.31 8.05 -5.48
C ASP A 60 5.94 7.42 -5.81
N SER A 61 4.87 8.20 -5.64
CA SER A 61 3.50 7.76 -5.95
C SER A 61 3.31 7.36 -7.42
N THR A 62 4.07 7.94 -8.34
CA THR A 62 4.05 7.62 -9.78
C THR A 62 4.55 6.21 -10.09
N GLN A 63 5.25 5.57 -9.16
CA GLN A 63 5.69 4.17 -9.29
C GLN A 63 4.52 3.19 -9.25
N VAL A 64 3.35 3.59 -8.75
CA VAL A 64 2.18 2.72 -8.60
C VAL A 64 1.04 3.25 -9.47
N THR A 65 0.73 2.52 -10.53
CA THR A 65 -0.42 2.83 -11.39
C THR A 65 -1.54 1.82 -11.13
N PRO A 66 -2.72 2.26 -10.67
CA PRO A 66 -3.90 1.40 -10.57
C PRO A 66 -4.35 0.96 -11.95
N ILE A 67 -4.56 -0.34 -12.14
CA ILE A 67 -4.98 -0.92 -13.43
C ILE A 67 -6.42 -1.41 -13.39
N ARG A 68 -6.92 -1.82 -12.22
CA ARG A 68 -8.30 -2.29 -12.05
C ARG A 68 -8.76 -2.12 -10.62
N ILE A 69 -10.05 -1.86 -10.45
CA ILE A 69 -10.69 -1.88 -9.14
C ILE A 69 -11.84 -2.87 -9.17
N HIS A 70 -11.81 -3.80 -8.23
CA HIS A 70 -12.84 -4.81 -8.00
C HIS A 70 -13.62 -4.42 -6.76
N LYS A 71 -14.93 -4.25 -6.91
CA LYS A 71 -15.80 -4.18 -5.73
C LYS A 71 -15.82 -5.54 -5.08
N LEU A 72 -15.79 -5.59 -3.76
CA LEU A 72 -15.95 -6.83 -3.02
C LEU A 72 -17.36 -6.88 -2.43
N ASP A 73 -17.95 -8.06 -2.36
CA ASP A 73 -19.17 -8.29 -1.60
C ASP A 73 -18.87 -8.39 -0.09
N ASP A 74 -19.91 -8.58 0.73
CA ASP A 74 -19.79 -8.70 2.19
C ASP A 74 -19.00 -9.94 2.63
N LYS A 75 -18.69 -10.86 1.71
CA LYS A 75 -17.86 -12.06 1.92
C LYS A 75 -16.44 -11.89 1.38
N GLY A 76 -16.10 -10.72 0.82
CA GLY A 76 -14.80 -10.44 0.23
C GLY A 76 -14.60 -11.00 -1.18
N ALA A 77 -15.66 -11.45 -1.86
CA ALA A 77 -15.60 -11.93 -3.23
C ALA A 77 -15.80 -10.79 -4.23
N ILE A 78 -15.15 -10.87 -5.40
CA ILE A 78 -15.27 -9.87 -6.46
C ILE A 78 -16.71 -9.80 -6.98
N SER A 79 -17.35 -8.64 -6.86
CA SER A 79 -18.66 -8.30 -7.42
C SER A 79 -18.49 -7.40 -8.66
N HIS A 80 -19.38 -7.56 -9.65
CA HIS A 80 -19.22 -6.91 -10.95
C HIS A 80 -19.23 -5.36 -10.90
N ALA A 81 -18.08 -4.79 -11.31
CA ALA A 81 -17.81 -3.54 -12.02
C ALA A 81 -17.81 -2.15 -11.34
N SER A 82 -16.81 -1.39 -11.81
CA SER A 82 -16.48 0.04 -11.73
C SER A 82 -16.42 0.66 -10.33
N ALA A 83 -15.19 0.78 -9.84
CA ALA A 83 -14.84 1.74 -8.80
C ALA A 83 -13.92 2.82 -9.37
N MET A 84 -14.11 4.04 -8.87
CA MET A 84 -13.31 5.22 -9.18
C MET A 84 -12.25 5.34 -8.08
N LEU A 85 -10.97 5.34 -8.45
CA LEU A 85 -9.91 5.48 -7.45
C LEU A 85 -9.69 6.96 -7.12
N VAL A 86 -9.73 7.28 -5.84
CA VAL A 86 -9.18 8.53 -5.30
C VAL A 86 -7.86 8.17 -4.64
N THR A 87 -6.74 8.56 -5.25
CA THR A 87 -5.41 8.42 -4.63
C THR A 87 -5.11 9.68 -3.84
N THR A 88 -5.02 9.57 -2.51
CA THR A 88 -4.34 10.59 -1.69
C THR A 88 -2.86 10.26 -1.72
N ALA A 89 -2.09 10.98 -2.54
CA ALA A 89 -0.64 10.97 -2.45
C ALA A 89 -0.23 11.69 -1.15
N HIS A 90 0.62 11.05 -0.35
CA HIS A 90 1.32 11.73 0.74
C HIS A 90 2.68 12.17 0.21
N ASP A 91 2.90 13.48 0.12
CA ASP A 91 4.21 14.05 -0.22
C ASP A 91 5.15 13.89 0.98
N GLY A 92 6.06 12.91 0.93
CA GLY A 92 7.13 12.73 1.92
C GLY A 92 7.66 11.30 2.02
N PRO A 93 8.88 11.09 2.57
CA PRO A 93 9.45 9.77 2.75
C PRO A 93 8.54 8.95 3.67
N THR A 94 7.91 7.92 3.11
CA THR A 94 7.02 7.04 3.87
C THR A 94 7.85 5.88 4.43
N PRO A 95 8.06 5.80 5.75
CA PRO A 95 8.67 4.61 6.36
C PRO A 95 7.78 3.40 6.07
N CYS A 96 8.37 2.20 6.10
CA CYS A 96 7.58 0.96 6.12
C CYS A 96 7.02 0.71 7.53
N GLU A 97 6.33 1.72 8.04
CA GLU A 97 5.41 1.67 9.17
C GLU A 97 4.06 2.01 8.55
N ALA A 98 3.16 1.04 8.48
CA ALA A 98 1.90 1.14 7.72
C ALA A 98 1.29 2.55 7.80
N LEU A 99 1.13 3.19 6.63
CA LEU A 99 0.47 4.48 6.44
C LEU A 99 -0.81 4.56 7.29
N GLY A 100 -0.70 5.27 8.41
CA GLY A 100 -1.67 5.22 9.49
C GLY A 100 -1.50 6.39 10.46
N LYS A 101 -1.30 7.60 9.95
CA LYS A 101 -1.62 8.85 10.65
C LYS A 101 -2.16 9.86 9.65
N ASN A 102 -3.49 9.90 9.53
CA ASN A 102 -4.32 11.10 9.71
C ASN A 102 -5.80 10.75 9.55
#